data_AF-A0A2N0PN76-F1
#
_entry.id   AF-A0A2N0PN76-F1
#
_cell.length_a   1.000
_cell.length_b   1.000
_cell.length_c   1.000
_cell.angle_alpha   90.00
_cell.angle_beta   90.00
_cell.angle_gamma   90.00
#
_symmetry.space_group_name_H-M   'P 1'
#
loop_
_entity.id
_entity.type
_entity.pdbx_description
1 polymer ?
#
loop_
_entity_poly.entity_id
_entity_poly.type
_entity_poly.pdbx_seq_one_letter_code
_entity_poly.pdbx_strand_id
1 'polypeptide(L)'
;MFEKLNVLESIHILYYCSLDSTFIQQVINLTKPFKLKSLFIYDNSLLQIELLKLLLQKSGNYLENVGINSIDNKLQLYELFKIYCNNIKFLSIFGLKEDLNIYLVLYLIKNIQQNLNYLHLQLIINSKLILENLGQILPYRLEYLRLELKYNINDLEVFFKNSQNIFIKKLLIKNLKYLNSEEMLLPCIKKYVMKEKRVTYLAIDNILNNKNCKGLFDLKNEVKEFKFHGIQVKDYNDLCIKVDDFISHNQQDFYIFHAVDQYYFLTVVGIAAFC
;
A
#
# COMPACT_ATOMS: atom_id res chain seq x y z
N MET A 1 -20.41 24.03 1.59
CA MET A 1 -19.89 22.75 2.13
C MET A 1 -18.67 22.95 3.04
N PHE A 2 -17.65 23.70 2.60
CA PHE A 2 -16.38 23.86 3.36
C PHE A 2 -16.43 24.87 4.53
N GLU A 3 -17.44 25.75 4.61
CA GLU A 3 -17.59 26.70 5.73
C GLU A 3 -17.84 26.01 7.10
N LYS A 4 -18.25 24.73 7.10
CA LYS A 4 -18.37 23.91 8.32
C LYS A 4 -17.08 23.16 8.72
N LEU A 5 -16.01 23.24 7.91
CA LEU A 5 -14.72 22.59 8.20
C LEU A 5 -13.86 23.36 9.20
N ASN A 6 -14.46 24.34 9.88
CA ASN A 6 -13.83 25.27 10.81
C ASN A 6 -13.22 24.63 12.07
N VAL A 7 -13.26 23.29 12.20
CA VAL A 7 -12.83 22.52 13.38
C VAL A 7 -11.77 21.46 13.05
N LEU A 8 -11.27 21.39 11.82
CA LEU A 8 -10.49 20.22 11.39
C LEU A 8 -9.02 20.21 11.83
N GLU A 9 -8.62 19.17 12.56
CA GLU A 9 -7.21 18.86 12.83
C GLU A 9 -6.53 18.24 11.60
N SER A 10 -7.23 17.38 10.86
CA SER A 10 -6.73 16.77 9.62
C SER A 10 -7.78 16.42 8.57
N ILE A 11 -7.34 16.38 7.31
CA ILE A 11 -8.13 16.00 6.13
C ILE A 11 -7.60 14.67 5.59
N HIS A 12 -8.53 13.80 5.17
CA HIS A 12 -8.24 12.51 4.52
C HIS A 12 -9.01 12.43 3.21
N ILE A 13 -8.27 12.29 2.12
CA ILE A 13 -8.83 12.19 0.77
C ILE A 13 -8.69 10.74 0.33
N LEU A 14 -9.82 10.01 0.35
CA LEU A 14 -9.93 8.61 -0.08
C LEU A 14 -10.73 8.55 -1.38
N TYR A 15 -10.06 8.93 -2.47
CA TYR A 15 -10.72 9.04 -3.77
C TYR A 15 -10.61 7.75 -4.55
N TYR A 16 -11.66 6.94 -4.45
CA TYR A 16 -11.86 5.76 -5.29
C TYR A 16 -12.28 6.12 -6.73
N CYS A 17 -12.63 7.38 -6.99
CA CYS A 17 -12.96 7.95 -8.31
C CYS A 17 -11.91 8.98 -8.75
N SER A 18 -12.14 9.64 -9.89
CA SER A 18 -11.24 10.66 -10.43
C SER A 18 -11.21 11.91 -9.54
N LEU A 19 -10.01 12.36 -9.23
CA LEU A 19 -9.79 13.48 -8.31
C LEU A 19 -10.07 14.80 -9.05
N ASP A 20 -11.26 15.38 -8.81
CA ASP A 20 -11.76 16.57 -9.52
C ASP A 20 -10.93 17.82 -9.23
N SER A 21 -10.53 18.52 -10.29
CA SER A 21 -9.78 19.77 -10.22
C SER A 21 -10.51 20.84 -9.41
N THR A 22 -11.84 20.89 -9.50
CA THR A 22 -12.66 21.86 -8.73
C THR A 22 -12.53 21.59 -7.23
N PHE A 23 -12.57 20.31 -6.83
CA PHE A 23 -12.39 19.90 -5.45
C PHE A 23 -10.97 20.23 -4.94
N ILE A 24 -9.92 19.90 -5.69
CA ILE A 24 -8.54 20.25 -5.31
C ILE A 24 -8.41 21.76 -5.11
N GLN A 25 -8.95 22.54 -6.04
CA GLN A 25 -8.87 23.99 -5.97
C GLN A 25 -9.56 24.54 -4.73
N GLN A 26 -10.71 23.97 -4.34
CA GLN A 26 -11.39 24.33 -3.09
C GLN A 26 -10.53 24.02 -1.87
N VAL A 27 -9.89 22.83 -1.82
CA VAL A 27 -8.98 22.45 -0.73
C VAL A 27 -7.75 23.38 -0.67
N ILE A 28 -7.15 23.71 -1.82
CA ILE A 28 -6.02 24.65 -1.91
C ILE A 28 -6.44 26.03 -1.40
N ASN A 29 -7.63 26.50 -1.76
CA ASN A 29 -8.15 27.83 -1.43
C ASN A 29 -8.61 27.96 0.04
N LEU A 30 -8.57 26.89 0.84
CA LEU A 30 -8.83 26.98 2.28
C LEU A 30 -7.82 27.93 2.93
N THR A 31 -8.35 28.99 3.55
CA THR A 31 -7.57 30.04 4.21
C THR A 31 -7.11 29.63 5.61
N LYS A 32 -7.83 28.70 6.25
CA LYS A 32 -7.43 28.13 7.54
C LYS A 32 -6.37 27.04 7.35
N PRO A 33 -5.39 26.94 8.28
CA PRO A 33 -4.41 25.87 8.25
C PRO A 33 -5.11 24.51 8.43
N PHE A 34 -4.73 23.53 7.60
CA PHE A 34 -5.19 22.16 7.69
C PHE A 34 -4.00 21.22 7.48
N LYS A 35 -4.09 19.99 7.99
CA LYS A 35 -3.12 18.93 7.75
C LYS A 35 -3.74 17.86 6.86
N LEU A 36 -3.31 17.75 5.61
CA LEU A 36 -3.69 16.62 4.77
C LEU A 36 -2.84 15.40 5.19
N LYS A 37 -3.46 14.43 5.86
CA LYS A 37 -2.74 13.24 6.39
C LYS A 37 -2.85 12.02 5.47
N SER A 38 -3.92 11.93 4.68
CA SER A 38 -4.11 10.85 3.71
C SER A 38 -4.48 11.36 2.33
N LEU A 39 -3.85 10.81 1.29
CA LEU A 39 -4.17 11.06 -0.11
C LEU A 39 -4.10 9.77 -0.91
N PHE A 40 -5.26 9.26 -1.32
CA PHE A 40 -5.38 8.08 -2.17
C PHE A 40 -5.99 8.48 -3.51
N ILE A 41 -5.25 8.21 -4.59
CA ILE A 41 -5.58 8.59 -5.97
C ILE A 41 -5.80 7.30 -6.76
N TYR A 42 -7.05 6.84 -6.86
CA TYR A 42 -7.39 5.62 -7.60
C TYR A 42 -7.59 5.85 -9.10
N ASP A 43 -8.08 7.01 -9.50
CA ASP A 43 -8.17 7.40 -10.90
C ASP A 43 -7.52 8.78 -11.06
N ASN A 44 -6.47 8.84 -11.87
CA ASN A 44 -5.70 10.05 -12.12
C ASN A 44 -5.88 10.56 -13.55
N SER A 45 -6.84 10.03 -14.31
CA SER A 45 -7.13 10.46 -15.69
C SER A 45 -7.37 11.97 -15.78
N LEU A 46 -8.24 12.50 -14.91
CA LEU A 46 -8.60 13.92 -14.84
C LEU A 46 -7.65 14.78 -13.97
N LEU A 47 -6.66 14.17 -13.33
CA LEU A 47 -5.78 14.89 -12.41
C LEU A 47 -4.86 15.86 -13.15
N GLN A 48 -5.03 17.16 -12.89
CA GLN A 48 -4.11 18.19 -13.38
C GLN A 48 -2.86 18.23 -12.52
N ILE A 49 -1.69 18.05 -13.14
CA ILE A 49 -0.44 17.88 -12.40
C ILE A 49 -0.02 19.14 -11.64
N GLU A 50 -0.32 20.32 -12.18
CA GLU A 50 -0.05 21.60 -11.51
C GLU A 50 -0.89 21.78 -10.24
N LEU A 51 -2.15 21.31 -10.24
CA LEU A 51 -2.99 21.33 -9.03
C LEU A 51 -2.48 20.36 -7.98
N LEU A 52 -2.04 19.15 -8.38
CA LEU A 52 -1.41 18.21 -7.46
C LEU A 52 -0.15 18.83 -6.84
N LYS A 53 0.70 19.46 -7.66
CA LYS A 53 1.92 20.13 -7.19
C LYS A 53 1.61 21.21 -6.15
N LEU A 54 0.63 22.07 -6.40
CA LEU A 54 0.21 23.10 -5.44
C LEU A 54 -0.33 22.49 -4.14
N LEU A 55 -1.13 21.42 -4.23
CA LEU A 55 -1.64 20.71 -3.06
C LEU A 55 -0.50 20.13 -2.22
N LEU A 56 0.46 19.46 -2.86
CA LEU A 56 1.61 18.84 -2.19
C LEU A 56 2.60 19.88 -1.64
N GLN A 57 2.78 21.02 -2.30
CA GLN A 57 3.56 22.13 -1.75
C GLN A 57 2.98 22.64 -0.43
N LYS A 58 1.64 22.72 -0.32
CA LYS A 58 0.96 23.22 0.88
C LYS A 58 0.88 22.18 2.00
N SER A 59 0.81 20.89 1.66
CA SER A 59 0.40 19.85 2.61
C SER A 59 1.20 18.55 2.60
N GLY A 60 2.14 18.38 1.67
CA GLY A 60 2.87 17.13 1.47
C GLY A 60 3.71 16.70 2.67
N ASN A 61 4.21 17.65 3.45
CA ASN A 61 4.94 17.37 4.69
C ASN A 61 4.05 16.77 5.79
N TYR A 62 2.72 16.89 5.71
CA TYR A 62 1.79 16.27 6.65
C TYR A 62 1.27 14.90 6.20
N LEU A 63 1.54 14.50 4.95
CA LEU A 63 1.06 13.23 4.41
C LEU A 63 1.76 12.05 5.09
N GLU A 64 0.94 11.19 5.68
CA GLU A 64 1.37 9.94 6.31
C GLU A 64 0.89 8.72 5.53
N ASN A 65 -0.23 8.82 4.79
CA ASN A 65 -0.82 7.70 4.06
C ASN A 65 -1.06 8.07 2.60
N VAL A 66 -0.43 7.32 1.69
CA VAL A 66 -0.49 7.58 0.25
C VAL A 66 -0.91 6.32 -0.49
N GLY A 67 -1.89 6.48 -1.38
CA GLY A 67 -2.29 5.48 -2.35
C GLY A 67 -2.22 6.01 -3.78
N ILE A 68 -1.61 5.28 -4.70
CA ILE A 68 -1.46 5.71 -6.10
C ILE A 68 -1.82 4.56 -7.03
N ASN A 69 -2.80 4.79 -7.91
CA ASN A 69 -3.01 3.96 -9.09
C ASN A 69 -2.14 4.41 -10.26
N SER A 70 -1.44 3.47 -10.85
CA SER A 70 -0.45 3.75 -11.91
C SER A 70 -0.98 3.53 -13.32
N ILE A 71 -2.31 3.51 -13.52
CA ILE A 71 -2.89 3.12 -14.81
C ILE A 71 -2.54 4.10 -15.95
N ASP A 72 -2.47 5.41 -15.68
CA ASP A 72 -2.25 6.43 -16.72
C ASP A 72 -0.83 7.05 -16.74
N ASN A 73 0.18 6.35 -16.20
CA ASN A 73 1.61 6.66 -16.41
C ASN A 73 2.06 8.12 -16.24
N LYS A 74 1.52 8.86 -15.26
CA LYS A 74 2.01 10.21 -14.95
C LYS A 74 3.32 10.13 -14.14
N LEU A 75 4.45 9.91 -14.80
CA LEU A 75 5.80 9.85 -14.17
C LEU A 75 6.05 11.02 -13.21
N GLN A 76 5.61 12.22 -13.61
CA GLN A 76 5.70 13.45 -12.83
C GLN A 76 5.04 13.33 -11.44
N LEU A 77 4.01 12.50 -11.29
CA LEU A 77 3.34 12.29 -10.00
C LEU A 77 4.32 11.73 -8.97
N TYR A 78 5.09 10.71 -9.33
CA TYR A 78 6.09 10.10 -8.43
C TYR A 78 7.18 11.08 -8.03
N GLU A 79 7.62 11.93 -8.96
CA GLU A 79 8.61 12.98 -8.70
C GLU A 79 8.07 14.01 -7.69
N LEU A 80 6.80 14.42 -7.84
CA LEU A 80 6.17 15.34 -6.89
C LEU A 80 6.06 14.73 -5.49
N PHE A 81 5.61 13.47 -5.38
CA PHE A 81 5.53 12.79 -4.08
C PHE A 81 6.92 12.68 -3.42
N LYS A 82 7.94 12.32 -4.20
CA LYS A 82 9.33 12.31 -3.73
C LYS A 82 9.77 13.68 -3.19
N ILE A 83 9.47 14.77 -3.89
CA ILE A 83 9.95 16.11 -3.53
C ILE A 83 9.23 16.64 -2.26
N TYR A 84 7.92 16.41 -2.17
CA TYR A 84 7.09 17.09 -1.16
C TYR A 84 6.66 16.21 0.01
N CYS A 85 6.76 14.87 -0.09
CA CYS A 85 6.14 13.93 0.86
C CYS A 85 7.19 13.01 1.52
N ASN A 86 7.83 13.49 2.59
CA ASN A 86 8.89 12.74 3.27
C ASN A 86 8.41 11.91 4.47
N ASN A 87 7.19 12.16 4.97
CA ASN A 87 6.66 11.58 6.22
C ASN A 87 5.71 10.39 6.00
N ILE A 88 5.73 9.79 4.81
CA ILE A 88 4.84 8.68 4.44
C ILE A 88 5.17 7.44 5.29
N LYS A 89 4.17 6.97 6.05
CA LYS A 89 4.19 5.73 6.85
C LYS A 89 3.49 4.58 6.15
N PHE A 90 2.45 4.88 5.37
CA PHE A 90 1.68 3.93 4.60
C PHE A 90 1.77 4.27 3.11
N LEU A 91 2.30 3.36 2.31
CA LEU A 91 2.34 3.48 0.86
C LEU A 91 1.64 2.30 0.19
N SER A 92 0.66 2.59 -0.67
CA SER A 92 -0.01 1.59 -1.51
C SER A 92 0.09 1.98 -2.98
N ILE A 93 0.83 1.20 -3.77
CA ILE A 93 0.94 1.37 -5.22
C ILE A 93 0.23 0.20 -5.91
N PHE A 94 -0.67 0.51 -6.82
CA PHE A 94 -1.41 -0.49 -7.59
C PHE A 94 -1.46 -0.16 -9.07
N GLY A 95 -1.75 -1.18 -9.88
CA GLY A 95 -1.92 -1.03 -11.31
C GLY A 95 -0.63 -0.69 -12.08
N LEU A 96 0.55 -1.00 -11.54
CA LEU A 96 1.83 -0.77 -12.24
C LEU A 96 1.91 -1.64 -13.50
N LYS A 97 2.12 -0.98 -14.65
CA LYS A 97 2.13 -1.59 -15.99
C LYS A 97 3.41 -1.34 -16.80
N GLU A 98 4.37 -0.56 -16.30
CA GLU A 98 5.59 -0.21 -17.02
C GLU A 98 6.84 -0.26 -16.14
N ASP A 99 7.96 -0.68 -16.71
CA ASP A 99 9.24 -0.83 -15.99
C ASP A 99 9.80 0.51 -15.52
N LEU A 100 9.62 1.60 -16.29
CA LEU A 100 10.09 2.93 -15.90
C LEU A 100 9.45 3.40 -14.59
N ASN A 101 8.17 3.07 -14.38
CA ASN A 101 7.48 3.37 -13.13
C ASN A 101 8.06 2.58 -11.95
N ILE A 102 8.62 1.38 -12.16
CA ILE A 102 9.25 0.59 -11.09
C ILE A 102 10.44 1.33 -10.49
N TYR A 103 11.30 1.95 -11.32
CA TYR A 103 12.44 2.72 -10.81
C TYR A 103 12.00 3.92 -9.96
N LEU A 104 10.94 4.62 -10.38
CA LEU A 104 10.39 5.74 -9.61
C LEU A 104 9.78 5.28 -8.29
N VAL A 105 9.08 4.15 -8.27
CA VAL A 105 8.52 3.55 -7.06
C VAL A 105 9.64 3.11 -6.10
N LEU A 106 10.68 2.43 -6.60
CA LEU A 106 11.85 2.07 -5.80
C LEU A 106 12.53 3.30 -5.21
N TYR A 107 12.66 4.37 -5.99
CA TYR A 107 13.22 5.62 -5.50
C TYR A 107 12.35 6.26 -4.42
N LEU A 108 11.03 6.31 -4.61
CA LEU A 108 10.09 6.84 -3.62
C LEU A 108 10.18 6.06 -2.30
N ILE A 109 10.16 4.72 -2.36
CA ILE A 109 10.30 3.85 -1.18
C ILE A 109 11.61 4.14 -0.45
N LYS A 110 12.72 4.26 -1.19
CA LYS A 110 14.02 4.60 -0.61
C LYS A 110 14.01 5.98 0.07
N ASN A 111 13.34 6.97 -0.53
CA ASN A 111 13.23 8.33 0.03
C ASN A 111 12.48 8.36 1.37
N ILE A 112 11.42 7.54 1.50
CA ILE A 112 10.58 7.47 2.71
C ILE A 112 10.98 6.35 3.69
N GLN A 113 12.10 5.66 3.43
CA GLN A 113 12.48 4.42 4.12
C GLN A 113 12.42 4.53 5.65
N GLN A 114 12.85 5.66 6.22
CA GLN A 114 12.91 5.85 7.68
C GLN A 114 11.52 5.91 8.35
N ASN A 115 10.49 6.34 7.62
CA ASN A 115 9.14 6.53 8.13
C ASN A 115 8.19 5.39 7.73
N LEU A 116 8.53 4.65 6.66
CA LEU A 116 7.69 3.61 6.09
C LEU A 116 7.47 2.47 7.09
N ASN A 117 6.20 2.09 7.29
CA ASN A 117 5.83 1.01 8.18
C ASN A 117 4.81 0.03 7.55
N TYR A 118 4.07 0.52 6.56
CA TYR A 118 3.08 -0.24 5.79
C TYR A 118 3.35 -0.06 4.31
N LEU A 119 3.60 -1.17 3.60
CA LEU A 119 3.81 -1.16 2.16
C LEU A 119 2.90 -2.17 1.46
N HIS A 120 2.19 -1.71 0.44
CA HIS A 120 1.42 -2.53 -0.48
C HIS A 120 1.85 -2.24 -1.92
N LEU A 121 2.25 -3.29 -2.65
CA LEU A 121 2.62 -3.21 -4.06
C LEU A 121 1.82 -4.23 -4.87
N GLN A 122 1.09 -3.75 -5.88
CA GLN A 122 0.42 -4.57 -6.88
C GLN A 122 0.95 -4.27 -8.29
N LEU A 123 1.64 -5.24 -8.89
CA LEU A 123 2.27 -5.13 -10.21
C LEU A 123 1.63 -6.12 -11.19
N ILE A 124 1.12 -5.61 -12.31
CA ILE A 124 0.48 -6.43 -13.37
C ILE A 124 1.54 -6.90 -14.40
N ILE A 125 2.78 -6.43 -14.28
CA ILE A 125 3.93 -6.79 -15.10
C ILE A 125 4.93 -7.69 -14.36
N ASN A 126 5.95 -8.15 -15.08
CA ASN A 126 7.03 -8.94 -14.53
C ASN A 126 7.67 -8.22 -13.32
N SER A 127 7.66 -8.89 -12.18
CA SER A 127 8.08 -8.32 -10.90
C SER A 127 9.56 -8.58 -10.57
N LYS A 128 10.37 -9.07 -11.52
CA LYS A 128 11.80 -9.31 -11.30
C LYS A 128 12.54 -8.08 -10.78
N LEU A 129 12.39 -6.94 -11.47
CA LEU A 129 13.10 -5.70 -11.11
C LEU A 129 12.76 -5.21 -9.70
N ILE A 130 11.47 -5.27 -9.30
CA ILE A 130 11.06 -4.88 -7.95
C ILE A 130 11.63 -5.87 -6.91
N LEU A 131 11.57 -7.17 -7.17
CA LEU A 131 12.03 -8.21 -6.23
C LEU A 131 13.55 -8.17 -6.02
N GLU A 132 14.33 -7.88 -7.07
CA GLU A 132 15.79 -7.77 -6.98
C GLU A 132 16.22 -6.59 -6.08
N ASN A 133 15.48 -5.49 -6.06
CA ASN A 133 15.90 -4.25 -5.39
C ASN A 133 15.19 -3.97 -4.07
N LEU A 134 13.93 -4.39 -3.92
CA LEU A 134 13.08 -3.98 -2.80
C LEU A 134 13.70 -4.34 -1.44
N GLY A 135 14.25 -5.56 -1.30
CA GLY A 135 14.85 -6.02 -0.04
C GLY A 135 15.97 -5.11 0.50
N GLN A 136 16.66 -4.35 -0.36
CA GLN A 136 17.78 -3.50 0.03
C GLN A 136 17.36 -2.10 0.48
N ILE A 137 16.15 -1.67 0.13
CA ILE A 137 15.65 -0.30 0.36
C ILE A 137 14.52 -0.24 1.39
N LEU A 138 14.04 -1.38 1.87
CA LEU A 138 13.06 -1.45 2.94
C LEU A 138 13.70 -1.10 4.30
N PRO A 139 12.91 -0.57 5.26
CA PRO A 139 13.38 -0.44 6.64
C PRO A 139 13.60 -1.81 7.28
N TYR A 140 14.42 -1.86 8.33
CA TYR A 140 14.71 -3.09 9.10
C TYR A 140 13.46 -3.69 9.76
N ARG A 141 12.39 -2.92 9.91
CA ARG A 141 11.14 -3.36 10.49
C ARG A 141 9.95 -2.79 9.74
N LEU A 142 8.97 -3.64 9.42
CA LEU A 142 7.66 -3.27 8.88
C LEU A 142 6.56 -3.89 9.73
N GLU A 143 5.51 -3.12 9.99
CA GLU A 143 4.26 -3.66 10.55
C GLU A 143 3.46 -4.42 9.48
N TYR A 144 3.58 -4.04 8.21
CA TYR A 144 2.84 -4.66 7.10
C TYR A 144 3.58 -4.59 5.76
N LEU A 145 3.68 -5.72 5.07
CA LEU A 145 4.13 -5.84 3.69
C LEU A 145 3.17 -6.73 2.89
N ARG A 146 2.53 -6.18 1.86
CA ARG A 146 1.70 -6.93 0.90
C ARG A 146 2.27 -6.82 -0.50
N LEU A 147 2.55 -7.97 -1.11
CA LEU A 147 3.11 -8.08 -2.44
C LEU A 147 2.15 -8.88 -3.33
N GLU A 148 1.53 -8.22 -4.30
CA GLU A 148 0.71 -8.83 -5.34
C GLU A 148 1.42 -8.72 -6.68
N LEU A 149 2.14 -9.77 -7.06
CA LEU A 149 3.19 -9.69 -8.05
C LEU A 149 3.05 -10.81 -9.08
N LYS A 150 3.50 -10.58 -10.31
CA LYS A 150 3.78 -11.66 -11.28
C LYS A 150 5.25 -12.03 -11.19
N TYR A 151 5.55 -13.15 -10.53
CA TYR A 151 6.92 -13.59 -10.28
C TYR A 151 7.10 -15.08 -10.54
N ASN A 152 8.35 -15.47 -10.78
CA ASN A 152 8.80 -16.86 -10.67
C ASN A 152 9.49 -17.06 -9.32
N ILE A 153 9.61 -18.31 -8.86
CA ILE A 153 10.19 -18.61 -7.54
C ILE A 153 11.60 -18.03 -7.37
N ASN A 154 12.45 -18.10 -8.40
CA ASN A 154 13.82 -17.60 -8.34
C ASN A 154 13.90 -16.11 -8.01
N ASP A 155 13.02 -15.29 -8.60
CA ASP A 155 12.99 -13.84 -8.34
C ASP A 155 12.55 -13.56 -6.89
N LEU A 156 11.60 -14.34 -6.38
CA LEU A 156 11.16 -14.26 -4.99
C LEU A 156 12.28 -14.69 -4.01
N GLU A 157 13.07 -15.71 -4.36
CA GLU A 157 14.25 -16.09 -3.56
C GLU A 157 15.26 -14.95 -3.46
N VAL A 158 15.49 -14.21 -4.56
CA VAL A 158 16.38 -13.05 -4.54
C VAL A 158 15.86 -11.99 -3.58
N PHE A 159 14.56 -11.67 -3.62
CA PHE A 159 13.95 -10.77 -2.65
C PHE A 159 14.17 -11.22 -1.21
N PHE A 160 13.99 -12.51 -0.92
CA PHE A 160 14.17 -13.02 0.43
C PHE A 160 15.62 -12.96 0.91
N LYS A 161 16.60 -13.26 0.05
CA LYS A 161 18.03 -13.11 0.35
C LYS A 161 18.38 -11.66 0.63
N ASN A 162 17.90 -10.74 -0.21
CA ASN A 162 18.18 -9.32 -0.07
C ASN A 162 17.47 -8.70 1.14
N SER A 163 16.41 -9.32 1.64
CA SER A 163 15.65 -8.86 2.81
C SER A 163 15.97 -9.63 4.10
N GLN A 164 17.04 -10.41 4.16
CA GLN A 164 17.33 -11.32 5.29
C GLN A 164 17.34 -10.63 6.67
N ASN A 165 17.74 -9.35 6.75
CA ASN A 165 17.83 -8.57 7.99
C ASN A 165 16.55 -7.80 8.35
N ILE A 166 15.44 -8.04 7.63
CA ILE A 166 14.19 -7.30 7.81
C ILE A 166 13.16 -8.14 8.57
N PHE A 167 12.65 -7.59 9.66
CA PHE A 167 11.49 -8.10 10.38
C PHE A 167 10.18 -7.56 9.79
N ILE A 168 9.23 -8.45 9.52
CA ILE A 168 7.94 -8.09 8.93
C ILE A 168 6.85 -8.69 9.80
N LYS A 169 6.10 -7.87 10.53
CA LYS A 169 5.05 -8.38 11.42
C LYS A 169 3.95 -9.08 10.63
N LYS A 170 3.43 -8.47 9.56
CA LYS A 170 2.42 -9.07 8.66
C LYS A 170 2.95 -9.13 7.23
N LEU A 171 3.22 -10.34 6.73
CA LEU A 171 3.67 -10.58 5.36
C LEU A 171 2.54 -11.24 4.56
N LEU A 172 2.14 -10.58 3.47
CA LEU A 172 1.17 -11.09 2.52
C LEU A 172 1.82 -11.20 1.14
N ILE A 173 1.71 -12.37 0.51
CA ILE A 173 2.22 -12.61 -0.83
C ILE A 173 1.11 -13.25 -1.68
N LYS A 174 0.86 -12.68 -2.85
CA LYS A 174 -0.06 -13.23 -3.84
C LYS A 174 0.63 -13.28 -5.19
N ASN A 175 0.69 -14.47 -5.78
CA ASN A 175 1.14 -14.60 -7.16
C ASN A 175 -0.02 -14.29 -8.11
N LEU A 176 0.17 -13.31 -8.97
CA LEU A 176 -0.75 -12.92 -10.04
C LEU A 176 -0.50 -13.69 -11.35
N LYS A 177 0.56 -14.49 -11.41
CA LYS A 177 0.82 -15.43 -12.50
C LYS A 177 0.15 -16.78 -12.18
N TYR A 178 -0.53 -17.37 -13.14
CA TYR A 178 -0.91 -18.79 -13.07
C TYR A 178 0.38 -19.62 -13.18
N LEU A 179 0.82 -20.22 -12.08
CA LEU A 179 2.05 -21.02 -12.03
C LEU A 179 1.93 -22.26 -12.92
N ASN A 180 3.00 -22.67 -13.60
CA ASN A 180 3.05 -24.02 -14.16
C ASN A 180 3.15 -25.03 -13.01
N SER A 181 2.63 -26.25 -13.19
CA SER A 181 2.46 -27.27 -12.14
C SER A 181 3.74 -27.72 -11.42
N GLU A 182 4.91 -27.36 -11.94
CA GLU A 182 6.22 -27.79 -11.43
C GLU A 182 6.85 -26.80 -10.43
N GLU A 183 6.34 -25.56 -10.34
CA GLU A 183 6.88 -24.52 -9.45
C GLU A 183 6.24 -24.59 -8.05
N MET A 184 6.88 -25.30 -7.11
CA MET A 184 6.41 -25.35 -5.71
C MET A 184 6.91 -24.14 -4.90
N LEU A 185 6.01 -23.19 -4.60
CA LEU A 185 6.29 -22.00 -3.77
C LEU A 185 6.63 -22.36 -2.31
N LEU A 186 6.00 -23.41 -1.75
CA LEU A 186 6.09 -23.75 -0.33
C LEU A 186 7.53 -24.02 0.17
N PRO A 187 8.39 -24.81 -0.51
CA PRO A 187 9.81 -24.97 -0.14
C PRO A 187 10.57 -23.64 0.01
N CYS A 188 10.35 -22.68 -0.90
CA CYS A 188 10.96 -21.35 -0.83
C CYS A 188 10.53 -20.61 0.44
N ILE A 189 9.22 -20.61 0.74
CA ILE A 189 8.67 -19.98 1.95
C ILE A 189 9.20 -20.64 3.22
N LYS A 190 9.23 -21.98 3.28
CA LYS A 190 9.81 -22.69 4.43
C LYS A 190 11.27 -22.32 4.65
N LYS A 191 12.06 -22.27 3.56
CA LYS A 191 13.48 -21.96 3.63
C LYS A 191 13.75 -20.54 4.15
N TYR A 192 13.09 -19.53 3.59
CA TYR A 192 13.47 -18.13 3.84
C TYR A 192 12.54 -17.35 4.78
N VAL A 193 11.34 -17.86 5.05
CA VAL A 193 10.39 -17.23 5.98
C VAL A 193 10.30 -18.03 7.28
N MET A 194 10.08 -19.34 7.18
CA MET A 194 9.88 -20.19 8.37
C MET A 194 11.15 -20.35 9.20
N LYS A 195 12.28 -20.69 8.57
CA LYS A 195 13.54 -20.91 9.28
C LYS A 195 14.13 -19.62 9.87
N GLU A 196 13.98 -18.51 9.16
CA GLU A 196 14.55 -17.20 9.55
C GLU A 196 13.77 -16.51 10.67
N LYS A 197 12.55 -16.97 11.02
CA LYS A 197 11.72 -16.46 12.14
C LYS A 197 11.49 -14.94 12.16
N ARG A 198 11.57 -14.28 11.01
CA ARG A 198 11.44 -12.82 10.86
C ARG A 198 10.03 -12.33 10.50
N VAL A 199 9.05 -13.23 10.54
CA VAL A 199 7.64 -12.96 10.23
C VAL A 199 6.75 -13.41 11.37
N THR A 200 5.78 -12.59 11.80
CA THR A 200 4.82 -12.98 12.85
C THR A 200 3.54 -13.56 12.28
N TYR A 201 2.95 -12.88 11.30
CA TYR A 201 1.73 -13.27 10.61
C TYR A 201 2.01 -13.43 9.12
N LEU A 202 1.63 -14.57 8.58
CA LEU A 202 1.86 -14.91 7.18
C LEU A 202 0.53 -15.22 6.50
N ALA A 203 0.30 -14.63 5.33
CA ALA A 203 -0.72 -15.11 4.41
C ALA A 203 -0.15 -15.22 3.01
N ILE A 204 -0.41 -16.35 2.37
CA ILE A 204 0.00 -16.60 0.99
C ILE A 204 -1.22 -17.07 0.24
N ASP A 205 -1.56 -16.32 -0.79
CA ASP A 205 -2.62 -16.69 -1.74
C ASP A 205 -2.00 -17.36 -2.97
N ASN A 206 -2.75 -18.25 -3.62
CA ASN A 206 -2.31 -19.02 -4.79
C ASN A 206 -1.03 -19.85 -4.54
N ILE A 207 -0.94 -20.58 -3.40
CA ILE A 207 0.24 -21.41 -3.08
C ILE A 207 0.29 -22.72 -3.89
N LEU A 208 -0.88 -23.24 -4.29
CA LEU A 208 -1.02 -24.43 -5.13
C LEU A 208 -1.77 -24.07 -6.41
N ASN A 209 -1.22 -24.46 -7.57
CA ASN A 209 -1.95 -24.38 -8.83
C ASN A 209 -2.93 -25.56 -8.98
N ASN A 210 -4.07 -25.48 -8.29
CA ASN A 210 -5.23 -26.30 -8.61
C ASN A 210 -6.43 -25.39 -8.93
N LYS A 211 -7.48 -25.95 -9.55
CA LYS A 211 -8.70 -25.21 -9.93
C LYS A 211 -9.37 -24.42 -8.79
N ASN A 212 -8.99 -24.69 -7.55
CA ASN A 212 -9.56 -24.08 -6.36
C ASN A 212 -8.66 -22.99 -5.75
N CYS A 213 -7.53 -22.64 -6.36
CA CYS A 213 -6.63 -21.55 -5.95
C CYS A 213 -6.44 -21.48 -4.43
N LYS A 214 -5.95 -22.56 -3.82
CA LYS A 214 -5.81 -22.63 -2.37
C LYS A 214 -4.68 -21.75 -1.87
N GLY A 215 -4.92 -21.07 -0.76
CA GLY A 215 -3.90 -20.35 -0.01
C GLY A 215 -3.16 -21.26 0.98
N LEU A 216 -2.12 -20.75 1.62
CA LEU A 216 -1.39 -21.47 2.67
C LEU A 216 -2.29 -21.83 3.86
N PHE A 217 -3.28 -20.98 4.15
CA PHE A 217 -4.22 -21.18 5.24
C PHE A 217 -5.05 -22.48 5.10
N ASP A 218 -5.32 -22.90 3.86
CA ASP A 218 -6.08 -24.12 3.58
C ASP A 218 -5.28 -25.41 3.86
N LEU A 219 -3.95 -25.31 3.93
CA LEU A 219 -3.05 -26.43 4.14
C LEU A 219 -2.87 -26.68 5.64
N LYS A 220 -3.87 -27.29 6.28
CA LYS A 220 -3.95 -27.47 7.75
C LYS A 220 -2.69 -28.06 8.39
N ASN A 221 -2.01 -29.00 7.73
CA ASN A 221 -0.76 -29.57 8.23
C ASN A 221 0.39 -28.55 8.19
N GLU A 222 0.51 -27.82 7.09
CA GLU A 222 1.49 -26.73 6.94
C GLU A 222 1.24 -25.62 7.97
N VAL A 223 -0.01 -25.20 8.16
CA VAL A 223 -0.38 -24.19 9.17
C VAL A 223 0.09 -24.59 10.57
N LYS A 224 -0.05 -25.88 10.95
CA LYS A 224 0.46 -26.40 12.22
C LYS A 224 1.98 -26.34 12.31
N GLU A 225 2.68 -26.67 11.22
CA GLU A 225 4.14 -26.59 11.14
C GLU A 225 4.62 -25.14 11.30
N PHE A 226 4.06 -24.18 10.54
CA PHE A 226 4.37 -22.75 10.70
C PHE A 226 4.12 -22.27 12.13
N LYS A 227 3.03 -22.71 12.77
CA LYS A 227 2.73 -22.38 14.17
C LYS A 227 3.79 -22.90 15.13
N PHE A 228 4.33 -24.11 14.91
CA PHE A 228 5.44 -24.66 15.70
C PHE A 228 6.70 -23.79 15.58
N HIS A 229 6.89 -23.13 14.44
CA HIS A 229 7.96 -22.15 14.22
C HIS A 229 7.64 -20.72 14.70
N GLY A 230 6.52 -20.52 15.40
CA GLY A 230 6.11 -19.21 15.93
C GLY A 230 5.42 -18.29 14.92
N ILE A 231 5.09 -18.80 13.73
CA ILE A 231 4.45 -18.03 12.65
C ILE A 231 2.96 -18.34 12.63
N GLN A 232 2.13 -17.31 12.72
CA GLN A 232 0.68 -17.44 12.62
C GLN A 232 0.24 -17.30 11.16
N VAL A 233 -0.09 -18.42 10.52
CA VAL A 233 -0.74 -18.38 9.21
C VAL A 233 -2.18 -17.90 9.37
N LYS A 234 -2.59 -16.94 8.55
CA LYS A 234 -3.96 -16.39 8.51
C LYS A 234 -4.53 -16.52 7.10
N ASP A 235 -5.85 -16.45 7.00
CA ASP A 235 -6.52 -16.25 5.72
C ASP A 235 -6.02 -14.94 5.09
N TYR A 236 -5.90 -14.92 3.75
CA TYR A 236 -5.35 -13.77 3.05
C TYR A 236 -6.24 -12.54 3.16
N ASN A 237 -7.56 -12.71 3.03
CA ASN A 237 -8.51 -11.60 3.10
C ASN A 237 -8.64 -11.07 4.53
N ASP A 238 -8.60 -11.95 5.53
CA ASP A 238 -8.63 -11.55 6.94
C ASP A 238 -7.40 -10.73 7.35
N LEU A 239 -6.24 -10.99 6.73
CA LEU A 239 -5.00 -10.26 7.02
C LEU A 239 -4.85 -8.98 6.17
N CYS A 240 -5.66 -8.81 5.12
CA CYS A 240 -5.64 -7.61 4.28
C CYS A 240 -6.13 -6.39 5.04
N ILE A 241 -5.36 -5.29 4.96
CA ILE A 241 -5.79 -4.00 5.51
C ILE A 241 -6.72 -3.33 4.50
N LYS A 242 -7.95 -3.03 4.91
CA LYS A 242 -8.84 -2.11 4.19
C LYS A 242 -8.45 -0.67 4.55
N VAL A 243 -8.28 0.19 3.55
CA VAL A 243 -7.78 1.57 3.75
C VAL A 243 -8.74 2.39 4.61
N ASP A 244 -10.04 2.27 4.37
CA ASP A 244 -11.08 2.96 5.15
C ASP A 244 -11.02 2.56 6.63
N ASP A 245 -10.93 1.26 6.91
CA ASP A 245 -10.80 0.74 8.27
C ASP A 245 -9.48 1.21 8.92
N PHE A 246 -8.38 1.20 8.16
CA PHE A 246 -7.07 1.63 8.66
C PHE A 246 -7.05 3.10 9.08
N ILE A 247 -7.69 3.97 8.30
CA ILE A 247 -7.72 5.39 8.61
C ILE A 247 -8.69 5.68 9.75
N SER A 248 -9.85 5.02 9.74
CA SER A 248 -10.87 5.24 10.77
C SER A 248 -10.46 4.79 12.17
N HIS A 249 -9.69 3.70 12.29
CA HIS A 249 -9.27 3.19 13.60
C HIS A 249 -8.07 3.94 14.22
N ASN A 250 -7.36 4.75 13.44
CA ASN A 250 -6.11 5.38 13.88
C ASN A 250 -6.23 6.89 14.18
N GLN A 251 -7.41 7.51 14.02
CA GLN A 251 -7.58 8.96 14.14
C GLN A 251 -8.84 9.36 14.91
N GLN A 252 -8.80 10.57 15.50
CA GLN A 252 -9.93 11.28 16.09
C GLN A 252 -10.20 12.54 15.25
N ASP A 253 -11.46 12.99 15.20
CA ASP A 253 -11.91 14.25 14.57
C ASP A 253 -11.43 14.51 13.12
N PHE A 254 -11.87 13.66 12.18
CA PHE A 254 -11.51 13.77 10.76
C PHE A 254 -12.73 13.63 9.83
N TYR A 255 -12.57 14.05 8.56
CA TYR A 255 -13.51 13.73 7.48
C TYR A 255 -12.86 12.77 6.51
N ILE A 256 -13.63 11.78 6.06
CA ILE A 256 -13.31 11.01 4.87
C ILE A 256 -14.15 11.56 3.73
N PHE A 257 -13.49 12.08 2.70
CA PHE A 257 -14.13 12.34 1.43
C PHE A 257 -14.19 11.06 0.63
N HIS A 258 -15.38 10.48 0.52
CA HIS A 258 -15.66 9.39 -0.42
C HIS A 258 -16.22 9.99 -1.70
N ALA A 259 -15.57 9.70 -2.84
CA ALA A 259 -16.20 9.85 -4.13
C ALA A 259 -16.74 8.48 -4.55
N VAL A 260 -18.05 8.42 -4.81
CA VAL A 260 -18.71 7.29 -5.47
C VAL A 260 -19.39 7.91 -6.69
N ASP A 261 -18.90 7.58 -7.88
CA ASP A 261 -19.30 8.16 -9.18
C ASP A 261 -19.00 9.68 -9.32
N GLN A 262 -19.80 10.41 -10.11
CA GLN A 262 -19.70 11.88 -10.28
C GLN A 262 -20.21 12.69 -9.06
N TYR A 263 -20.61 12.02 -7.98
CA TYR A 263 -21.22 12.67 -6.81
C TYR A 263 -20.28 12.58 -5.59
N TYR A 264 -20.03 13.74 -4.98
CA TYR A 264 -19.23 13.85 -3.78
C TYR A 264 -20.07 13.56 -2.54
N PHE A 265 -19.75 12.49 -1.83
CA PHE A 265 -20.36 12.21 -0.53
C PHE A 265 -19.37 12.59 0.58
N LEU A 266 -19.66 13.70 1.26
CA LEU A 266 -18.99 14.03 2.51
C LEU A 266 -19.54 13.08 3.58
N THR A 267 -18.81 12.03 3.91
CA THR A 267 -19.18 11.19 5.05
C THR A 267 -18.44 11.74 6.27
N VAL A 268 -19.19 12.37 7.18
CA VAL A 268 -18.64 12.80 8.46
C VAL A 268 -18.52 11.56 9.33
N VAL A 269 -17.34 10.93 9.33
CA VAL A 269 -17.03 9.84 10.26
C VAL A 269 -16.15 10.43 11.35
N GLY A 270 -16.78 10.91 12.42
CA GLY A 270 -16.04 11.50 13.54
C GLY A 270 -16.63 12.80 14.08
N ILE A 271 -17.94 12.89 14.27
CA ILE A 271 -18.43 13.62 15.45
C ILE A 271 -18.70 12.53 16.47
N ALA A 272 -17.74 12.29 17.36
CA ALA A 272 -18.10 11.75 18.66
C ALA A 272 -18.97 12.83 19.31
N ALA A 273 -20.28 12.74 19.10
CA ALA A 273 -21.24 13.46 19.91
C ALA A 273 -21.14 12.83 21.29
N PHE A 274 -20.25 13.36 22.13
CA PHE A 274 -20.47 13.33 23.55
C PHE A 274 -21.76 14.13 23.79
N CYS A 275 -22.86 13.41 24.03
CA CYS A 275 -23.85 13.85 25.00
C CYS A 275 -23.48 13.19 26.32
#